data_AF-A0A2P6PGC9-F1
#
_entry.id   AF-A0A2P6PGC9-F1
#
_cell.length_a   1.000
_cell.length_b   1.000
_cell.length_c   1.000
_cell.angle_alpha   90.00
_cell.angle_beta   90.00
_cell.angle_gamma   90.00
#
_symmetry.space_group_name_H-M   'P 1'
#
loop_
_entity.id
_entity.type
_entity.pdbx_description
1 polymer ?
#
loop_
_entity_poly.entity_id
_entity_poly.type
_entity_poly.pdbx_seq_one_letter_code
_entity_poly.pdbx_strand_id
1 'polypeptide(L)'
;MNQTTYSIYYCRLPYYSSSPLCKSKDHDFASTVCVLSPKLQEYLNFVKAHRGDEDIVPLMEKLLESRIELRPLLITSHRRLKDILFLDLALASAVKTTMERGLTDLHFSNPPDWYRISELYKPNHGQWALQSKAILDRLQLVLADRSQCYQRKIQPSAKYLGNLLGVQRSVVISPVEVQGIIASVNELISIQNKVYKKPTILIATRVTEEEEIPDGVVAVLTPDKPDVLSHDSIRARNSKVCFATCFDTNLLRDLRLKEGKPMSIEVKSANIIISDSSTSVFSFKSFATQSIHQGFALKNKIFCGRYAISVGEFTNEMVGAKSCNLRFLRGRVPTWIKIPMSVAILFGAFEKVLSEDVNKDIAYKISSFYKCVKSGDLSKLQAIQETIVQMNAPFSLTHQLKSIMKSSRIPWPGDEGDEMWNQAWCAIKKVWASKWNERAFISCKKAKLDHENICMAVLIHEIICADYAFVIHTKNPLSGNTAQIHTEIVKGLGETLVGAYPGRAMSFITQKANLNSPIVNCYPSKPIGPYSKQSIIFRSDSNAEDLEGYAGTGLYDRFVLNLNLTI
;
A
#
# COMPACT_ATOMS: atom_id res chain seq x y z
N MET A 1 -1.15 -14.57 23.49
CA MET A 1 -1.17 -13.10 23.26
C MET A 1 -0.38 -12.78 21.98
N ASN A 2 -0.99 -13.01 20.82
CA ASN A 2 -0.44 -12.58 19.52
C ASN A 2 -1.31 -11.43 19.00
N GLN A 3 -1.11 -10.22 19.52
CA GLN A 3 -1.70 -9.01 18.95
C GLN A 3 -0.72 -8.40 17.95
N THR A 4 -1.00 -8.56 16.67
CA THR A 4 -0.22 -7.93 15.59
C THR A 4 -0.83 -6.56 15.31
N THR A 5 -0.50 -5.55 16.13
CA THR A 5 -0.95 -4.17 15.88
C THR A 5 0.12 -3.41 15.10
N TYR A 6 -0.26 -2.91 13.93
CA TYR A 6 0.58 -2.07 13.07
C TYR A 6 0.63 -0.64 13.63
N SER A 7 1.77 -0.21 14.17
CA SER A 7 2.00 1.18 14.56
C SER A 7 2.89 1.85 13.52
N ILE A 8 2.39 2.93 12.90
CA ILE A 8 3.14 3.75 11.95
C ILE A 8 3.83 4.86 12.74
N TYR A 9 5.15 4.96 12.62
CA TYR A 9 5.95 5.99 13.28
C TYR A 9 6.54 6.94 12.24
N TYR A 10 6.90 8.14 12.67
CA TYR A 10 7.31 9.26 11.83
C TYR A 10 8.64 9.84 12.29
N CYS A 11 9.53 10.19 11.35
CA CYS A 11 10.82 10.81 11.64
C CYS A 11 11.01 12.06 10.77
N ARG A 12 11.55 13.14 11.35
CA ARG A 12 11.89 14.40 10.67
C ARG A 12 13.39 14.62 10.78
N LEU A 13 14.09 14.78 9.67
CA LEU A 13 15.54 15.04 9.65
C LEU A 13 15.81 16.54 9.38
N PRO A 14 16.87 17.13 9.95
CA PRO A 14 17.26 18.50 9.65
C PRO A 14 17.88 18.62 8.25
N TYR A 15 17.43 19.63 7.49
CA TYR A 15 17.90 19.97 6.15
C TYR A 15 19.38 20.41 6.15
N TYR A 16 20.21 19.78 5.33
CA TYR A 16 21.52 20.33 4.92
C TYR A 16 21.37 21.04 3.57
N SER A 17 21.64 22.35 3.58
CA SER A 17 21.63 23.24 2.43
C SER A 17 22.73 22.90 1.41
N SER A 18 22.35 22.82 0.14
CA SER A 18 23.23 22.70 -1.02
C SER A 18 24.08 23.96 -1.23
N SER A 19 25.40 23.79 -1.39
CA SER A 19 26.34 24.81 -1.87
C SER A 19 26.87 24.46 -3.27
N PRO A 20 27.40 25.43 -4.04
CA PRO A 20 27.28 25.47 -5.50
C PRO A 20 28.37 24.74 -6.29
N LEU A 21 28.03 24.44 -7.54
CA LEU A 21 28.85 23.81 -8.58
C LEU A 21 30.20 24.51 -8.79
N CYS A 22 31.28 23.73 -8.73
CA CYS A 22 32.61 24.13 -9.20
C CYS A 22 32.77 23.69 -10.66
N LYS A 23 33.07 24.64 -11.54
CA LYS A 23 33.51 24.39 -12.93
C LYS A 23 34.88 23.71 -12.91
N SER A 24 35.07 22.62 -13.64
CA SER A 24 36.41 22.05 -13.88
C SER A 24 36.68 21.85 -15.37
N LYS A 25 37.82 22.41 -15.78
CA LYS A 25 38.44 22.38 -17.10
C LYS A 25 38.84 20.96 -17.52
N ASP A 26 38.89 20.76 -18.83
CA ASP A 26 39.46 19.59 -19.51
C ASP A 26 40.87 19.28 -18.98
N HIS A 27 41.07 18.04 -18.54
CA HIS A 27 42.40 17.47 -18.31
C HIS A 27 42.46 16.08 -18.94
N ASP A 28 43.50 15.90 -19.76
CA ASP A 28 43.82 14.72 -20.55
C ASP A 28 43.75 13.40 -19.78
N PHE A 29 42.93 12.48 -20.31
CA PHE A 29 42.62 11.16 -19.76
C PHE A 29 43.62 10.07 -20.22
N ALA A 30 44.90 10.39 -20.29
CA ALA A 30 45.93 9.50 -20.83
C ALA A 30 47.14 9.38 -19.88
N SER A 31 46.99 8.66 -18.76
CA SER A 31 48.09 7.95 -18.06
C SER A 31 47.69 7.42 -16.67
N THR A 32 46.83 6.40 -16.54
CA THR A 32 46.80 5.58 -15.28
C THR A 32 46.09 4.22 -15.41
N VAL A 33 46.68 3.29 -16.15
CA VAL A 33 46.28 1.87 -16.16
C VAL A 33 47.06 1.13 -15.07
N CYS A 34 46.49 0.96 -13.87
CA CYS A 34 46.99 -0.04 -12.90
C CYS A 34 46.06 -0.38 -11.71
N VAL A 35 44.79 0.05 -11.70
CA VAL A 35 43.86 -0.23 -10.57
C VAL A 35 42.52 -0.81 -11.02
N LEU A 36 42.24 -0.84 -12.33
CA LEU A 36 40.96 -1.33 -12.86
C LEU A 36 41.16 -2.74 -13.43
N SER A 37 40.17 -3.62 -13.23
CA SER A 37 40.21 -4.94 -13.85
C SER A 37 40.28 -4.81 -15.37
N PRO A 38 40.95 -5.72 -16.10
CA PRO A 38 40.98 -5.70 -17.57
C PRO A 38 39.57 -5.64 -18.17
N LYS A 39 38.62 -6.31 -17.53
CA LYS A 39 37.20 -6.34 -17.88
C LYS A 39 36.52 -4.97 -17.69
N LEU A 40 36.79 -4.28 -16.60
CA LEU A 40 36.31 -2.91 -16.38
C LEU A 40 36.92 -1.93 -17.38
N GLN A 41 38.19 -2.11 -17.73
CA GLN A 41 38.85 -1.28 -18.74
C GLN A 41 38.20 -1.45 -20.12
N GLU A 42 37.86 -2.69 -20.49
CA GLU A 42 37.12 -3.00 -21.71
C GLU A 42 35.75 -2.32 -21.73
N TYR A 43 34.99 -2.39 -20.62
CA TYR A 43 33.69 -1.74 -20.52
C TYR A 43 33.77 -0.22 -20.60
N LEU A 44 34.75 0.40 -19.92
CA LEU A 44 34.95 1.84 -19.99
C LEU A 44 35.40 2.30 -21.39
N ASN A 45 36.19 1.49 -22.09
CA ASN A 45 36.57 1.77 -23.48
C ASN A 45 35.35 1.69 -24.40
N PHE A 46 34.47 0.70 -24.21
CA PHE A 46 33.20 0.62 -24.94
C PHE A 46 32.32 1.84 -24.66
N VAL A 47 32.15 2.22 -23.39
CA VAL A 47 31.34 3.39 -22.99
C VAL A 47 31.87 4.67 -23.62
N LYS A 48 33.19 4.85 -23.69
CA LYS A 48 33.82 6.00 -24.35
C LYS A 48 33.54 6.02 -25.86
N ALA A 49 33.65 4.86 -26.51
CA ALA A 49 33.47 4.76 -27.97
C ALA A 49 32.02 5.00 -28.42
N HIS A 50 31.03 4.56 -27.63
CA HIS A 50 29.61 4.57 -28.01
C HIS A 50 28.83 5.71 -27.34
N ARG A 51 29.53 6.71 -26.77
CA ARG A 51 28.88 7.82 -26.05
C ARG A 51 27.95 8.62 -26.94
N GLY A 52 28.12 8.63 -28.26
CA GLY A 52 27.31 9.41 -29.21
C GLY A 52 26.16 8.65 -29.86
N ASP A 53 26.03 7.35 -29.63
CA ASP A 53 25.15 6.50 -30.43
C ASP A 53 23.66 6.75 -30.17
N GLU A 54 22.85 6.62 -31.23
CA GLU A 54 21.39 6.73 -31.19
C GLU A 54 20.75 5.56 -30.43
N ASP A 55 21.23 4.32 -30.64
CA ASP A 55 20.76 3.19 -29.86
C ASP A 55 21.46 3.15 -28.50
N ILE A 56 20.76 3.64 -27.49
CA ILE A 56 21.29 3.75 -26.13
C ILE A 56 21.40 2.42 -25.38
N VAL A 57 20.81 1.32 -25.89
CA VAL A 57 20.72 0.04 -25.15
C VAL A 57 22.09 -0.58 -24.87
N PRO A 58 22.98 -0.78 -25.85
CA PRO A 58 24.31 -1.37 -25.60
C PRO A 58 25.17 -0.47 -24.70
N LEU A 59 25.04 0.85 -24.83
CA LEU A 59 25.72 1.82 -23.98
C LEU A 59 25.24 1.72 -22.52
N MET A 60 23.93 1.60 -22.30
CA MET A 60 23.34 1.43 -20.97
C MET A 60 23.79 0.13 -20.30
N GLU A 61 23.83 -0.97 -21.04
CA GLU A 61 24.34 -2.25 -20.53
C GLU A 61 25.78 -2.12 -20.04
N LYS A 62 26.66 -1.54 -20.87
CA LYS A 62 28.08 -1.41 -20.57
C LYS A 62 28.37 -0.41 -19.46
N LEU A 63 27.56 0.63 -19.33
CA LEU A 63 27.58 1.55 -18.18
C LEU A 63 27.23 0.83 -16.86
N LEU A 64 26.21 -0.02 -16.87
CA LEU A 64 25.80 -0.78 -15.68
C LEU A 64 26.81 -1.88 -15.34
N GLU A 65 27.30 -2.61 -16.33
CA GLU A 65 28.37 -3.61 -16.15
C GLU A 65 29.65 -2.99 -15.58
N SER A 66 30.00 -1.78 -16.03
CA SER A 66 31.13 -1.01 -15.46
C SER A 66 30.94 -0.75 -13.96
N ARG A 67 29.72 -0.37 -13.53
CA ARG A 67 29.43 -0.12 -12.11
C ARG A 67 29.43 -1.41 -11.28
N ILE A 68 29.00 -2.54 -11.86
CA ILE A 68 29.04 -3.85 -11.21
C ILE A 68 30.49 -4.26 -10.94
N GLU A 69 31.35 -4.17 -11.95
CA GLU A 69 32.78 -4.50 -11.83
C GLU A 69 33.53 -3.53 -10.90
N LEU A 70 33.04 -2.28 -10.76
CA LEU A 70 33.60 -1.28 -9.84
C LEU A 70 33.20 -1.53 -8.37
N ARG A 71 32.07 -2.21 -8.12
CA ARG A 71 31.47 -2.37 -6.78
C ARG A 71 32.38 -3.01 -5.72
N PRO A 72 33.17 -4.06 -6.00
CA PRO A 72 34.09 -4.64 -5.03
C PRO A 72 35.14 -3.64 -4.52
N LEU A 73 35.55 -2.71 -5.39
CA LEU A 73 36.54 -1.69 -5.06
C LEU A 73 35.95 -0.60 -4.15
N LEU A 74 34.66 -0.28 -4.29
CA LEU A 74 33.95 0.68 -3.43
C LEU A 74 33.76 0.20 -1.98
N ILE A 75 33.71 -1.11 -1.77
CA ILE A 75 33.47 -1.72 -0.45
C ILE A 75 34.78 -1.85 0.35
N THR A 76 35.93 -1.81 -0.33
CA THR A 76 37.25 -2.02 0.28
C THR A 76 37.92 -0.67 0.56
N SER A 77 38.57 -0.50 1.71
CA SER A 77 39.30 0.73 2.02
C SER A 77 40.63 0.77 1.25
N HIS A 78 40.79 1.73 0.33
CA HIS A 78 42.03 1.91 -0.43
C HIS A 78 42.38 3.39 -0.62
N ARG A 79 43.67 3.70 -0.88
CA ARG A 79 44.19 5.09 -0.99
C ARG A 79 43.52 5.94 -2.08
N ARG A 80 42.86 5.33 -3.06
CA ARG A 80 42.20 5.99 -4.21
C ARG A 80 40.66 5.92 -4.14
N LEU A 81 40.08 5.66 -2.97
CA LEU A 81 38.62 5.50 -2.82
C LEU A 81 37.86 6.72 -3.32
N LYS A 82 38.43 7.92 -3.12
CA LYS A 82 37.92 9.17 -3.66
C LYS A 82 37.77 9.12 -5.19
N ASP A 83 38.78 8.65 -5.92
CA ASP A 83 38.76 8.59 -7.39
C ASP A 83 37.75 7.54 -7.90
N ILE A 84 37.63 6.42 -7.18
CA ILE A 84 36.66 5.37 -7.50
C ILE A 84 35.22 5.82 -7.21
N LEU A 85 34.99 6.60 -6.15
CA LEU A 85 33.70 7.24 -5.89
C LEU A 85 33.35 8.25 -6.98
N PHE A 86 34.31 9.06 -7.43
CA PHE A 86 34.08 9.97 -8.56
C PHE A 86 33.77 9.22 -9.85
N LEU A 87 34.43 8.09 -10.10
CA LEU A 87 34.14 7.24 -11.25
C LEU A 87 32.73 6.61 -11.16
N ASP A 88 32.31 6.12 -10.00
CA ASP A 88 30.94 5.59 -9.82
C ASP A 88 29.89 6.70 -9.99
N LEU A 89 30.14 7.89 -9.44
CA LEU A 89 29.26 9.06 -9.62
C LEU A 89 29.19 9.48 -11.09
N ALA A 90 30.32 9.45 -11.81
CA ALA A 90 30.38 9.76 -13.23
C ALA A 90 29.62 8.71 -14.06
N LEU A 91 29.78 7.42 -13.75
CA LEU A 91 29.02 6.34 -14.39
C LEU A 91 27.52 6.43 -14.07
N ALA A 92 27.14 6.75 -12.84
CA ALA A 92 25.75 6.97 -12.45
C ALA A 92 25.13 8.16 -13.18
N SER A 93 25.87 9.27 -13.28
CA SER A 93 25.49 10.44 -14.06
C SER A 93 25.36 10.09 -15.56
N ALA A 94 26.31 9.32 -16.09
CA ALA A 94 26.29 8.87 -17.48
C ALA A 94 25.06 8.00 -17.78
N VAL A 95 24.71 7.03 -16.91
CA VAL A 95 23.48 6.23 -17.00
C VAL A 95 22.25 7.14 -17.06
N LYS A 96 22.18 8.14 -16.18
CA LYS A 96 21.08 9.12 -16.18
C LYS A 96 21.03 9.90 -17.50
N THR A 97 22.14 10.49 -17.94
CA THR A 97 22.18 11.30 -19.16
C THR A 97 21.94 10.49 -20.43
N THR A 98 22.41 9.25 -20.49
CA THR A 98 22.15 8.34 -21.61
C THR A 98 20.67 7.96 -21.67
N MET A 99 20.04 7.74 -20.51
CA MET A 99 18.61 7.50 -20.43
C MET A 99 17.79 8.75 -20.81
N GLU A 100 18.20 9.94 -20.36
CA GLU A 100 17.61 11.24 -20.77
C GLU A 100 17.79 11.50 -22.26
N ARG A 101 18.92 11.13 -22.87
CA ARG A 101 19.13 11.24 -24.32
C ARG A 101 18.26 10.28 -25.12
N GLY A 102 18.14 9.04 -24.65
CA GLY A 102 17.18 8.11 -25.25
C GLY A 102 15.73 8.59 -25.15
N LEU A 103 15.44 9.58 -24.29
CA LEU A 103 14.16 10.28 -24.21
C LEU A 103 14.10 11.55 -25.09
N THR A 104 15.21 12.14 -25.54
CA THR A 104 15.18 13.32 -26.42
C THR A 104 14.90 13.00 -27.88
N ASP A 105 15.23 11.79 -28.37
CA ASP A 105 14.84 11.30 -29.70
C ASP A 105 13.34 10.95 -29.81
N LEU A 106 12.56 11.28 -28.78
CA LEU A 106 11.10 11.35 -28.85
C LEU A 106 10.70 12.55 -29.72
N HIS A 107 11.03 12.50 -31.01
CA HIS A 107 10.31 13.24 -32.02
C HIS A 107 8.83 12.90 -31.84
N PHE A 108 8.06 13.86 -31.31
CA PHE A 108 6.63 13.94 -31.56
C PHE A 108 6.49 14.18 -33.06
N SER A 109 6.62 13.13 -33.88
CA SER A 109 6.40 13.23 -35.32
C SER A 109 4.94 13.59 -35.66
N ASN A 110 4.07 13.64 -34.65
CA ASN A 110 2.90 14.51 -34.57
C ASN A 110 2.58 14.78 -33.10
N PRO A 111 2.88 15.96 -32.51
CA PRO A 111 2.14 16.38 -31.33
C PRO A 111 0.70 16.51 -31.82
N PRO A 112 -0.27 15.78 -31.24
CA PRO A 112 -1.62 15.77 -31.79
C PRO A 112 -2.27 17.15 -31.60
N ASP A 113 -2.10 18.07 -32.56
CA ASP A 113 -2.71 19.41 -32.70
C ASP A 113 -3.07 20.13 -31.36
N TRP A 114 -2.30 19.91 -30.29
CA TRP A 114 -2.76 20.25 -28.94
C TRP A 114 -2.82 21.77 -28.75
N TYR A 115 -1.94 22.47 -29.48
CA TYR A 115 -1.88 23.93 -29.57
C TYR A 115 -3.07 24.53 -30.35
N ARG A 116 -3.76 23.76 -31.19
CA ARG A 116 -4.96 24.23 -31.91
C ARG A 116 -6.24 24.12 -31.10
N ILE A 117 -6.26 23.34 -30.00
CA ILE A 117 -7.43 23.26 -29.12
C ILE A 117 -7.77 24.63 -28.50
N SER A 118 -6.75 25.38 -28.08
CA SER A 118 -6.95 26.72 -27.51
C SER A 118 -7.59 27.69 -28.50
N GLU A 119 -7.38 27.49 -29.80
CA GLU A 119 -7.96 28.28 -30.88
C GLU A 119 -9.43 27.88 -31.19
N LEU A 120 -9.87 26.70 -30.72
CA LEU A 120 -11.21 26.15 -30.94
C LEU A 120 -12.16 26.39 -29.76
N TYR A 121 -11.69 27.04 -28.70
CA TYR A 121 -12.53 27.39 -27.55
C TYR A 121 -13.61 28.39 -27.96
N LYS A 122 -14.86 27.94 -27.94
CA LYS A 122 -16.06 28.77 -28.08
C LYS A 122 -16.92 28.64 -26.83
N PRO A 123 -17.38 29.74 -26.22
CA PRO A 123 -18.31 29.68 -25.09
C PRO A 123 -19.55 28.84 -25.46
N ASN A 124 -20.03 28.00 -24.54
CA ASN A 124 -21.21 27.13 -24.69
C ASN A 124 -21.13 26.00 -25.74
N HIS A 125 -19.94 25.65 -26.25
CA HIS A 125 -19.79 24.56 -27.25
C HIS A 125 -18.97 23.39 -26.69
N GLY A 126 -19.54 22.18 -26.54
CA GLY A 126 -18.85 21.02 -25.92
C GLY A 126 -17.81 20.32 -26.80
N GLN A 127 -17.70 20.69 -28.08
CA GLN A 127 -16.87 19.98 -29.07
C GLN A 127 -15.36 20.14 -28.82
N TRP A 128 -14.91 21.27 -28.27
CA TRP A 128 -13.50 21.46 -27.90
C TRP A 128 -13.07 20.51 -26.77
N ALA A 129 -13.98 20.19 -25.84
CA ALA A 129 -13.73 19.26 -24.74
C ALA A 129 -13.58 17.81 -25.25
N LEU A 130 -14.40 17.40 -26.23
CA LEU A 130 -14.28 16.10 -26.88
C LEU A 130 -12.96 15.96 -27.67
N GLN A 131 -12.54 17.03 -28.36
CA GLN A 131 -11.24 17.05 -29.07
C GLN A 131 -10.05 17.05 -28.10
N SER A 132 -10.15 17.78 -26.98
CA SER A 132 -9.15 17.76 -25.90
C SER A 132 -9.01 16.36 -25.31
N LYS A 133 -10.13 15.69 -25.05
CA LYS A 133 -10.14 14.31 -24.57
C LYS A 133 -9.49 13.35 -25.59
N ALA A 134 -9.85 13.44 -26.87
CA ALA A 134 -9.26 12.58 -27.90
C ALA A 134 -7.75 12.82 -28.10
N ILE A 135 -7.27 14.03 -27.85
CA ILE A 135 -5.84 14.37 -27.85
C ILE A 135 -5.14 13.75 -26.62
N LEU A 136 -5.74 13.85 -25.44
CA LEU A 136 -5.25 13.20 -24.22
C LEU A 136 -5.23 11.67 -24.34
N ASP A 137 -6.30 11.06 -24.87
CA ASP A 137 -6.39 9.61 -25.09
C ASP A 137 -5.27 9.12 -26.02
N ARG A 138 -5.01 9.85 -27.13
CA ARG A 138 -3.90 9.55 -28.04
C ARG A 138 -2.53 9.72 -27.38
N LEU A 139 -2.33 10.77 -26.60
CA LEU A 139 -1.09 10.97 -25.84
C LEU A 139 -0.86 9.83 -24.84
N GLN A 140 -1.91 9.41 -24.13
CA GLN A 140 -1.85 8.29 -23.21
C GLN A 140 -1.47 6.99 -23.92
N LEU A 141 -2.06 6.72 -25.09
CA LEU A 141 -1.70 5.55 -25.91
C LEU A 141 -0.24 5.61 -26.39
N VAL A 142 0.24 6.76 -26.86
CA VAL A 142 1.64 6.94 -27.27
C VAL A 142 2.59 6.73 -26.09
N LEU A 143 2.30 7.34 -24.93
CA LEU A 143 3.10 7.16 -23.73
C LEU A 143 3.10 5.71 -23.24
N ALA A 144 1.96 5.01 -23.32
CA ALA A 144 1.86 3.60 -22.96
C ALA A 144 2.67 2.70 -23.90
N ASP A 145 2.56 2.89 -25.22
CA ASP A 145 3.34 2.14 -26.21
C ASP A 145 4.85 2.38 -26.03
N ARG A 146 5.25 3.62 -25.74
CA ARG A 146 6.65 3.98 -25.48
C ARG A 146 7.17 3.36 -24.19
N SER A 147 6.39 3.40 -23.12
CA SER A 147 6.70 2.70 -21.87
C SER A 147 6.93 1.21 -22.13
N GLN A 148 6.05 0.57 -22.90
CA GLN A 148 6.22 -0.83 -23.31
C GLN A 148 7.44 -1.05 -24.22
N CYS A 149 7.79 -0.11 -25.10
CA CYS A 149 8.98 -0.18 -25.94
C CYS A 149 10.26 -0.17 -25.11
N TYR A 150 10.41 0.77 -24.17
CA TYR A 150 11.56 0.81 -23.27
C TYR A 150 11.59 -0.41 -22.35
N GLN A 151 10.45 -0.85 -21.84
CA GLN A 151 10.39 -2.09 -21.08
C GLN A 151 10.88 -3.27 -21.93
N ARG A 152 10.42 -3.41 -23.18
CA ARG A 152 10.91 -4.47 -24.09
C ARG A 152 12.41 -4.38 -24.38
N LYS A 153 12.97 -3.17 -24.47
CA LYS A 153 14.41 -2.95 -24.68
C LYS A 153 15.26 -3.25 -23.44
N ILE A 154 14.84 -2.81 -22.25
CA ILE A 154 15.65 -2.86 -21.01
C ILE A 154 15.41 -4.17 -20.22
N GLN A 155 14.22 -4.75 -20.31
CA GLN A 155 13.85 -5.94 -19.53
C GLN A 155 14.75 -7.16 -19.79
N PRO A 156 15.23 -7.45 -21.01
CA PRO A 156 16.19 -8.53 -21.26
C PRO A 156 17.48 -8.37 -20.45
N SER A 157 18.09 -7.19 -20.48
CA SER A 157 19.32 -6.88 -19.72
C SER A 157 19.07 -6.97 -18.21
N ALA A 158 17.92 -6.47 -17.74
CA ALA A 158 17.52 -6.59 -16.34
C ALA A 158 17.31 -8.06 -15.91
N LYS A 159 16.77 -8.91 -16.80
CA LYS A 159 16.63 -10.36 -16.55
C LYS A 159 17.97 -11.08 -16.56
N TYR A 160 18.86 -10.75 -17.51
CA TYR A 160 20.21 -11.30 -17.59
C TYR A 160 21.01 -10.99 -16.31
N LEU A 161 21.09 -9.71 -15.93
CA LEU A 161 21.74 -9.27 -14.70
C LEU A 161 21.06 -9.86 -13.46
N GLY A 162 19.72 -9.92 -13.45
CA GLY A 162 18.96 -10.53 -12.37
C GLY A 162 19.32 -12.00 -12.17
N ASN A 163 19.39 -12.79 -13.24
CA ASN A 163 19.79 -14.20 -13.18
C ASN A 163 21.25 -14.36 -12.72
N LEU A 164 22.16 -13.53 -13.25
CA LEU A 164 23.58 -13.56 -12.89
C LEU A 164 23.81 -13.23 -11.40
N LEU A 165 23.03 -12.29 -10.87
CA LEU A 165 23.11 -11.82 -9.49
C LEU A 165 22.20 -12.57 -8.51
N GLY A 166 21.50 -13.62 -8.96
CA GLY A 166 20.62 -14.44 -8.13
C GLY A 166 19.35 -13.72 -7.63
N VAL A 167 18.85 -12.73 -8.36
CA VAL A 167 17.58 -12.05 -8.04
C VAL A 167 16.41 -13.03 -8.19
N GLN A 168 15.56 -13.08 -7.18
CA GLN A 168 14.43 -14.02 -7.10
C GLN A 168 13.39 -13.78 -8.21
N ARG A 169 12.79 -14.86 -8.72
CA ARG A 169 11.78 -14.83 -9.82
C ARG A 169 10.37 -14.50 -9.33
N SER A 170 10.13 -14.68 -8.03
CA SER A 170 8.88 -14.35 -7.35
C SER A 170 9.20 -13.74 -6.00
N VAL A 171 8.30 -12.91 -5.46
CA VAL A 171 8.33 -12.53 -4.05
C VAL A 171 7.12 -13.14 -3.36
N VAL A 172 7.40 -14.04 -2.42
CA VAL A 172 6.38 -14.66 -1.57
C VAL A 172 6.03 -13.72 -0.44
N ILE A 173 4.76 -13.37 -0.34
CA ILE A 173 4.22 -12.47 0.66
C ILE A 173 3.57 -13.26 1.79
N SER A 174 2.80 -14.29 1.43
CA SER A 174 2.21 -15.24 2.36
C SER A 174 2.69 -16.65 2.01
N PRO A 175 3.66 -17.20 2.78
CA PRO A 175 4.31 -18.48 2.47
C PRO A 175 3.48 -19.66 2.98
N VAL A 176 2.41 -19.99 2.25
CA VAL A 176 1.56 -21.15 2.56
C VAL A 176 1.65 -22.15 1.42
N GLU A 177 1.94 -23.40 1.74
CA GLU A 177 1.91 -24.48 0.77
C GLU A 177 0.48 -24.94 0.54
N VAL A 178 0.06 -25.00 -0.72
CA VAL A 178 -1.34 -25.27 -1.07
C VAL A 178 -1.47 -26.11 -2.32
N GLN A 179 -2.63 -26.77 -2.44
CA GLN A 179 -3.04 -27.47 -3.65
C GLN A 179 -4.43 -26.99 -4.06
N GLY A 180 -4.63 -26.78 -5.35
CA GLY A 180 -5.91 -26.28 -5.85
C GLY A 180 -6.02 -26.27 -7.36
N ILE A 181 -7.19 -25.91 -7.84
CA ILE A 181 -7.52 -25.81 -9.25
C ILE A 181 -7.22 -24.41 -9.74
N ILE A 182 -6.56 -24.27 -10.89
CA ILE A 182 -6.29 -22.94 -11.46
C ILE A 182 -7.58 -22.30 -11.96
N ALA A 183 -7.78 -21.02 -11.65
CA ALA A 183 -8.73 -20.13 -12.31
C ALA A 183 -8.08 -18.77 -12.60
N SER A 184 -8.40 -18.19 -13.75
CA SER A 184 -7.84 -16.91 -14.17
C SER A 184 -8.84 -15.78 -13.99
N VAL A 185 -8.38 -14.62 -13.50
CA VAL A 185 -9.20 -13.42 -13.40
C VAL A 185 -8.46 -12.16 -13.81
N ASN A 186 -9.19 -11.18 -14.32
CA ASN A 186 -8.63 -9.88 -14.66
C ASN A 186 -8.31 -9.11 -13.40
N GLU A 187 -9.34 -8.74 -12.63
CA GLU A 187 -9.20 -7.96 -11.39
C GLU A 187 -9.77 -8.74 -10.22
N LEU A 188 -9.03 -8.83 -9.12
CA LEU A 188 -9.45 -9.60 -7.94
C LEU A 188 -10.74 -9.02 -7.31
N ILE A 189 -10.89 -7.69 -7.32
CA ILE A 189 -12.10 -7.00 -6.82
C ILE A 189 -13.39 -7.45 -7.51
N SER A 190 -13.34 -7.87 -8.78
CA SER A 190 -14.52 -8.29 -9.54
C SER A 190 -15.17 -9.59 -9.02
N ILE A 191 -14.43 -10.37 -8.22
CA ILE A 191 -14.88 -11.69 -7.73
C ILE A 191 -14.99 -11.77 -6.20
N GLN A 192 -14.86 -10.66 -5.48
CA GLN A 192 -14.88 -10.64 -4.00
C GLN A 192 -16.13 -11.29 -3.38
N ASN A 193 -17.26 -11.29 -4.11
CA ASN A 193 -18.52 -11.90 -3.69
C ASN A 193 -18.66 -13.40 -4.03
N LYS A 194 -17.69 -13.99 -4.74
CA LYS A 194 -17.77 -15.36 -5.23
C LYS A 194 -17.32 -16.36 -4.17
N VAL A 195 -18.02 -17.48 -4.06
CA VAL A 195 -17.63 -18.60 -3.20
C VAL A 195 -17.20 -19.77 -4.06
N TYR A 196 -15.95 -20.19 -3.93
CA TYR A 196 -15.37 -21.32 -4.63
C TYR A 196 -15.57 -22.59 -3.79
N LYS A 197 -16.32 -23.56 -4.32
CA LYS A 197 -16.58 -24.84 -3.63
C LYS A 197 -15.37 -25.77 -3.57
N LYS A 198 -14.41 -25.58 -4.47
CA LYS A 198 -13.15 -26.34 -4.56
C LYS A 198 -11.97 -25.41 -4.27
N PRO A 199 -10.90 -25.90 -3.63
CA PRO A 199 -9.68 -25.14 -3.43
C PRO A 199 -9.21 -24.55 -4.76
N THR A 200 -9.15 -23.22 -4.86
CA THR A 200 -8.85 -22.53 -6.12
C THR A 200 -7.57 -21.70 -6.01
N ILE A 201 -6.70 -21.83 -6.99
CA ILE A 201 -5.50 -21.02 -7.19
C ILE A 201 -5.86 -19.95 -8.22
N LEU A 202 -5.89 -18.68 -7.81
CA LEU A 202 -6.22 -17.57 -8.68
C LEU A 202 -4.98 -16.97 -9.34
N ILE A 203 -5.05 -16.80 -10.65
CA ILE A 203 -4.11 -15.98 -11.42
C ILE A 203 -4.78 -14.63 -11.70
N ALA A 204 -4.51 -13.63 -10.87
CA ALA A 204 -5.10 -12.30 -10.97
C ALA A 204 -4.18 -11.37 -11.77
N THR A 205 -4.71 -10.72 -12.80
CA THR A 205 -3.92 -9.74 -13.59
C THR A 205 -3.68 -8.47 -12.80
N ARG A 206 -4.67 -8.02 -12.03
CA ARG A 206 -4.60 -6.81 -11.22
C ARG A 206 -5.12 -7.04 -9.81
N VAL A 207 -4.46 -6.41 -8.85
CA VAL A 207 -4.85 -6.34 -7.45
C VAL A 207 -4.87 -4.87 -7.04
N THR A 208 -6.00 -4.41 -6.49
CA THR A 208 -6.19 -3.00 -6.10
C THR A 208 -6.00 -2.74 -4.61
N GLU A 209 -5.72 -3.78 -3.80
CA GLU A 209 -5.52 -3.73 -2.35
C GLU A 209 -6.74 -3.30 -1.51
N GLU A 210 -7.88 -3.09 -2.16
CA GLU A 210 -9.13 -2.65 -1.54
C GLU A 210 -10.18 -3.77 -1.45
N GLU A 211 -9.86 -4.95 -2.01
CA GLU A 211 -10.73 -6.11 -2.15
C GLU A 211 -10.63 -7.13 -1.00
N GLU A 212 -11.67 -7.96 -0.86
CA GLU A 212 -11.64 -9.14 0.01
C GLU A 212 -11.29 -10.39 -0.81
N ILE A 213 -10.39 -11.23 -0.28
CA ILE A 213 -10.01 -12.48 -0.95
C ILE A 213 -11.21 -13.45 -0.89
N PRO A 214 -11.71 -13.95 -2.03
CA PRO A 214 -12.93 -14.76 -2.07
C PRO A 214 -12.82 -16.09 -1.29
N ASP A 215 -13.95 -16.58 -0.79
CA ASP A 215 -13.99 -17.86 -0.06
C ASP A 215 -13.64 -19.04 -0.97
N GLY A 216 -12.85 -19.99 -0.45
CA GLY A 216 -12.37 -21.17 -1.17
C GLY A 216 -11.14 -20.92 -2.06
N VAL A 217 -10.65 -19.69 -2.12
CA VAL A 217 -9.34 -19.37 -2.71
C VAL A 217 -8.24 -19.78 -1.75
N VAL A 218 -7.27 -20.55 -2.23
CA VAL A 218 -6.11 -21.02 -1.45
C VAL A 218 -4.80 -20.36 -1.89
N ALA A 219 -4.74 -19.81 -3.11
CA ALA A 219 -3.63 -18.97 -3.54
C ALA A 219 -4.08 -17.83 -4.44
N VAL A 220 -3.34 -16.72 -4.40
CA VAL A 220 -3.40 -15.62 -5.37
C VAL A 220 -2.00 -15.40 -5.93
N LEU A 221 -1.86 -15.46 -7.25
CA LEU A 221 -0.63 -15.13 -7.98
C LEU A 221 -0.91 -13.94 -8.90
N THR A 222 -0.08 -12.91 -8.81
CA THR A 222 -0.28 -11.66 -9.56
C THR A 222 1.05 -11.10 -10.08
N PRO A 223 1.06 -10.40 -11.24
CA PRO A 223 2.23 -9.62 -11.65
C PRO A 223 2.36 -8.29 -10.88
N ASP A 224 1.28 -7.85 -10.22
CA ASP A 224 1.31 -6.64 -9.40
C ASP A 224 2.23 -6.82 -8.19
N LYS A 225 2.68 -5.69 -7.65
CA LYS A 225 3.74 -5.62 -6.65
C LYS A 225 3.21 -5.12 -5.30
N PRO A 226 2.22 -5.78 -4.67
CA PRO A 226 1.77 -5.38 -3.35
C PRO A 226 2.94 -5.45 -2.36
N ASP A 227 3.00 -4.47 -1.46
CA ASP A 227 3.97 -4.47 -0.36
C ASP A 227 3.62 -5.59 0.63
N VAL A 228 4.58 -6.06 1.43
CA VAL A 228 4.33 -7.12 2.41
C VAL A 228 3.27 -6.69 3.44
N LEU A 229 3.17 -5.37 3.65
CA LEU A 229 2.31 -4.74 4.63
C LEU A 229 1.07 -4.07 4.04
N SER A 230 0.79 -4.27 2.75
CA SER A 230 -0.48 -3.83 2.19
C SER A 230 -1.66 -4.63 2.75
N HIS A 231 -2.87 -4.10 2.62
CA HIS A 231 -4.05 -4.71 3.21
C HIS A 231 -4.30 -6.15 2.73
N ASP A 232 -4.19 -6.41 1.43
CA ASP A 232 -4.37 -7.77 0.87
C ASP A 232 -3.28 -8.73 1.34
N SER A 233 -2.05 -8.25 1.46
CA SER A 233 -0.92 -9.02 2.00
C SER A 233 -1.14 -9.44 3.46
N ILE A 234 -1.78 -8.58 4.25
CA ILE A 234 -2.15 -8.89 5.64
C ILE A 234 -3.33 -9.87 5.67
N ARG A 235 -4.38 -9.64 4.87
CA ARG A 235 -5.57 -10.51 4.78
C ARG A 235 -5.20 -11.92 4.33
N ALA A 236 -4.34 -12.04 3.33
CA ALA A 236 -3.86 -13.32 2.83
C ALA A 236 -3.14 -14.12 3.92
N ARG A 237 -2.22 -13.48 4.66
CA ARG A 237 -1.48 -14.13 5.76
C ARG A 237 -2.41 -14.60 6.87
N ASN A 238 -3.32 -13.73 7.30
CA ASN A 238 -4.26 -14.06 8.39
C ASN A 238 -5.26 -15.16 7.98
N SER A 239 -5.65 -15.19 6.70
CA SER A 239 -6.52 -16.23 6.14
C SER A 239 -5.77 -17.50 5.70
N LYS A 240 -4.45 -17.56 5.89
CA LYS A 240 -3.58 -18.65 5.42
C LYS A 240 -3.71 -18.94 3.92
N VAL A 241 -3.91 -17.90 3.11
CA VAL A 241 -3.92 -17.97 1.65
C VAL A 241 -2.51 -17.70 1.17
N CYS A 242 -2.00 -18.53 0.26
CA CYS A 242 -0.72 -18.28 -0.39
C CYS A 242 -0.84 -17.01 -1.26
N PHE A 243 0.05 -16.05 -1.09
CA PHE A 243 0.02 -14.82 -1.88
C PHE A 243 1.42 -14.45 -2.31
N ALA A 244 1.60 -14.23 -3.61
CA ALA A 244 2.89 -13.87 -4.16
C ALA A 244 2.80 -13.06 -5.45
N THR A 245 3.81 -12.20 -5.61
CA THR A 245 4.11 -11.56 -6.88
C THR A 245 4.95 -12.49 -7.73
N CYS A 246 4.51 -12.78 -8.95
CA CYS A 246 5.27 -13.51 -9.96
C CYS A 246 5.73 -12.54 -11.06
N PHE A 247 7.05 -12.36 -11.20
CA PHE A 247 7.60 -11.47 -12.23
C PHE A 247 7.73 -12.13 -13.60
N ASP A 248 7.67 -13.47 -13.65
CA ASP A 248 7.74 -14.22 -14.90
C ASP A 248 6.37 -14.23 -15.60
N THR A 249 6.25 -13.38 -16.61
CA THR A 249 5.05 -13.27 -17.46
C THR A 249 4.78 -14.55 -18.25
N ASN A 250 5.81 -15.33 -18.59
CA ASN A 250 5.63 -16.58 -19.33
C ASN A 250 5.02 -17.63 -18.40
N LEU A 251 5.55 -17.76 -17.18
CA LEU A 251 4.98 -18.64 -16.16
C LEU A 251 3.50 -18.31 -15.90
N LEU A 252 3.17 -17.04 -15.71
CA LEU A 252 1.77 -16.62 -15.52
C LEU A 252 0.89 -16.96 -16.73
N ARG A 253 1.40 -16.78 -17.96
CA ARG A 253 0.67 -17.14 -19.18
C ARG A 253 0.44 -18.65 -19.27
N ASP A 254 1.46 -19.45 -18.96
CA ASP A 254 1.38 -20.92 -19.01
C ASP A 254 0.41 -21.45 -17.96
N LEU A 255 0.37 -20.84 -16.76
CA LEU A 255 -0.63 -21.16 -15.74
C LEU A 255 -2.05 -20.82 -16.21
N ARG A 256 -2.25 -19.68 -16.88
CA ARG A 256 -3.57 -19.34 -17.45
C ARG A 256 -4.04 -20.38 -18.48
N LEU A 257 -3.13 -20.91 -19.29
CA LEU A 257 -3.44 -22.00 -20.24
C LEU A 257 -3.77 -23.33 -19.55
N LYS A 258 -3.42 -23.48 -18.27
CA LYS A 258 -3.73 -24.65 -17.43
C LYS A 258 -4.99 -24.43 -16.57
N GLU A 259 -5.87 -23.50 -16.93
CA GLU A 259 -7.14 -23.29 -16.24
C GLU A 259 -7.96 -24.59 -16.10
N GLY A 260 -8.52 -24.80 -14.90
CA GLY A 260 -9.25 -26.03 -14.56
C GLY A 260 -8.36 -27.22 -14.16
N LYS A 261 -7.03 -27.14 -14.30
CA LYS A 261 -6.12 -28.21 -13.88
C LYS A 261 -5.71 -28.08 -12.40
N PRO A 262 -5.49 -29.21 -11.71
CA PRO A 262 -5.01 -29.21 -10.34
C PRO A 262 -3.49 -29.00 -10.29
N MET A 263 -3.06 -28.10 -9.42
CA MET A 263 -1.65 -27.75 -9.21
C MET A 263 -1.31 -27.73 -7.72
N SER A 264 -0.03 -27.97 -7.42
CA SER A 264 0.54 -27.72 -6.10
C SER A 264 1.49 -26.53 -6.13
N ILE A 265 1.47 -25.74 -5.06
CA ILE A 265 2.37 -24.62 -4.80
C ILE A 265 3.16 -24.96 -3.53
N GLU A 266 4.48 -25.10 -3.68
CA GLU A 266 5.44 -25.23 -2.58
C GLU A 266 6.28 -23.97 -2.46
N VAL A 267 6.66 -23.59 -1.23
CA VAL A 267 7.47 -22.41 -0.97
C VAL A 267 8.86 -22.84 -0.50
N LYS A 268 9.88 -22.64 -1.34
CA LYS A 268 11.28 -22.96 -0.99
C LYS A 268 12.14 -21.70 -1.06
N SER A 269 12.78 -21.36 0.05
CA SER A 269 13.75 -20.26 0.15
C SER A 269 13.23 -18.94 -0.45
N ALA A 270 11.99 -18.56 -0.10
CA ALA A 270 11.28 -17.36 -0.60
C ALA A 270 10.93 -17.34 -2.10
N ASN A 271 11.06 -18.48 -2.81
CA ASN A 271 10.53 -18.68 -4.15
C ASN A 271 9.35 -19.66 -4.15
N ILE A 272 8.52 -19.57 -5.17
CA ILE A 272 7.43 -20.53 -5.42
C ILE A 272 7.87 -21.57 -6.43
N ILE A 273 7.62 -22.83 -6.10
CA ILE A 273 7.70 -23.95 -7.02
C ILE A 273 6.28 -24.42 -7.30
N ILE A 274 5.90 -24.44 -8.57
CA ILE A 274 4.59 -24.89 -9.02
C ILE A 274 4.77 -26.20 -9.78
N SER A 275 4.06 -27.24 -9.38
CA SER A 275 4.11 -28.56 -10.02
C SER A 275 2.70 -29.06 -10.34
N ASP A 276 2.59 -29.83 -11.43
CA ASP A 276 1.36 -30.54 -11.77
C ASP A 276 1.10 -31.61 -10.70
N SER A 277 -0.08 -31.60 -10.08
CA SER A 277 -0.44 -32.65 -9.13
C SER A 277 -1.12 -33.80 -9.86
N SER A 278 -0.65 -35.04 -9.68
CA SER A 278 -1.29 -36.22 -10.26
C SER A 278 -2.73 -36.38 -9.77
N THR A 279 -3.62 -36.76 -10.68
CA THR A 279 -5.06 -36.98 -10.48
C THR A 279 -5.40 -38.10 -9.48
N SER A 280 -4.40 -38.72 -8.85
CA SER A 280 -4.54 -39.86 -7.95
C SER A 280 -5.21 -39.42 -6.65
N VAL A 281 -6.53 -39.58 -6.65
CA VAL A 281 -7.47 -39.41 -5.55
C VAL A 281 -7.14 -38.15 -4.75
N PHE A 282 -7.72 -37.02 -5.16
CA PHE A 282 -8.00 -35.92 -4.24
C PHE A 282 -8.76 -36.49 -3.05
N SER A 283 -8.03 -37.02 -2.07
CA SER A 283 -8.59 -37.27 -0.77
C SER A 283 -8.76 -35.86 -0.23
N PHE A 284 -9.93 -35.28 -0.50
CA PHE A 284 -10.54 -34.33 0.41
C PHE A 284 -10.79 -35.08 1.73
N LYS A 285 -9.71 -35.58 2.38
CA LYS A 285 -9.70 -36.04 3.76
C LYS A 285 -10.11 -34.81 4.52
N SER A 286 -11.41 -34.68 4.74
CA SER A 286 -12.05 -33.68 5.58
C SER A 286 -11.23 -32.40 5.69
N PHE A 287 -11.04 -31.69 4.58
CA PHE A 287 -11.00 -30.23 4.68
C PHE A 287 -12.44 -29.81 4.95
N ALA A 288 -12.95 -30.21 6.12
CA ALA A 288 -13.73 -29.30 6.91
C ALA A 288 -12.92 -28.02 6.88
N THR A 289 -13.40 -27.03 6.13
CA THR A 289 -13.39 -25.64 6.59
C THR A 289 -12.36 -25.41 7.68
N GLN A 290 -11.07 -25.31 7.32
CA GLN A 290 -10.11 -24.67 8.21
C GLN A 290 -10.32 -23.14 8.22
N SER A 291 -11.44 -22.66 7.66
CA SER A 291 -12.26 -21.69 8.38
C SER A 291 -12.91 -22.36 9.61
N ILE A 292 -12.10 -22.73 10.62
CA ILE A 292 -12.59 -22.71 12.00
C ILE A 292 -12.68 -21.21 12.36
N HIS A 293 -13.59 -20.49 11.70
CA HIS A 293 -14.20 -19.34 12.33
C HIS A 293 -15.22 -19.96 13.28
N GLN A 294 -14.78 -20.28 14.51
CA GLN A 294 -15.69 -20.24 15.63
C GLN A 294 -16.40 -18.90 15.50
N GLY A 295 -17.72 -18.91 15.34
CA GLY A 295 -18.48 -17.66 15.25
C GLY A 295 -18.08 -16.81 16.44
N PHE A 296 -17.40 -15.69 16.18
CA PHE A 296 -16.95 -14.84 17.27
C PHE A 296 -18.21 -14.20 17.85
N ALA A 297 -18.52 -14.54 19.09
CA ALA A 297 -19.59 -13.90 19.84
C ALA A 297 -19.14 -12.49 20.22
N LEU A 298 -19.27 -11.55 19.28
CA LEU A 298 -19.13 -10.12 19.55
C LEU A 298 -20.22 -9.71 20.53
N LYS A 299 -19.81 -9.21 21.70
CA LYS A 299 -20.74 -8.56 22.61
C LYS A 299 -21.07 -7.18 22.06
N ASN A 300 -22.36 -6.94 21.83
CA ASN A 300 -22.87 -5.62 21.51
C ASN A 300 -22.43 -4.62 22.59
N LYS A 301 -21.97 -3.43 22.17
CA LYS A 301 -21.51 -2.38 23.06
C LYS A 301 -22.60 -1.32 23.16
N ILE A 302 -23.09 -1.10 24.37
CA ILE A 302 -24.19 -0.16 24.63
C ILE A 302 -23.61 1.22 24.92
N PHE A 303 -24.32 2.26 24.49
CA PHE A 303 -23.99 3.64 24.80
C PHE A 303 -23.92 3.87 26.31
N CYS A 304 -22.77 4.34 26.80
CA CYS A 304 -22.50 4.50 28.24
C CYS A 304 -22.89 5.89 28.80
N GLY A 305 -23.70 6.67 28.09
CA GLY A 305 -24.13 8.01 28.51
C GLY A 305 -23.18 9.15 28.15
N ARG A 306 -22.03 8.87 27.54
CA ARG A 306 -21.07 9.86 27.03
C ARG A 306 -20.77 9.58 25.56
N TYR A 307 -20.64 10.63 24.76
CA TYR A 307 -20.20 10.55 23.36
C TYR A 307 -18.69 10.53 23.21
N ALA A 308 -17.93 11.26 24.05
CA ALA A 308 -16.48 11.40 23.88
C ALA A 308 -15.68 11.30 25.19
N ILE A 309 -14.45 10.77 25.07
CA ILE A 309 -13.49 10.61 26.18
C ILE A 309 -12.05 10.92 25.75
N SER A 310 -11.19 11.18 26.75
CA SER A 310 -9.75 11.39 26.55
C SER A 310 -8.96 10.09 26.63
N VAL A 311 -7.70 10.07 26.16
CA VAL A 311 -6.83 8.87 26.18
C VAL A 311 -6.71 8.20 27.55
N GLY A 312 -6.74 8.99 28.63
CA GLY A 312 -6.61 8.46 29.99
C GLY A 312 -7.76 7.53 30.40
N GLU A 313 -8.91 7.67 29.74
CA GLU A 313 -10.15 6.93 30.02
C GLU A 313 -10.37 5.75 29.06
N PHE A 314 -9.53 5.56 28.03
CA PHE A 314 -9.75 4.52 27.00
C PHE A 314 -9.77 3.10 27.57
N THR A 315 -10.87 2.37 27.38
CA THR A 315 -11.00 0.96 27.78
C THR A 315 -11.58 0.12 26.65
N ASN A 316 -11.33 -1.20 26.67
CA ASN A 316 -11.87 -2.16 25.70
C ASN A 316 -13.42 -2.22 25.68
N GLU A 317 -14.08 -1.63 26.67
CA GLU A 317 -15.55 -1.51 26.73
C GLU A 317 -16.07 -0.29 25.99
N MET A 318 -15.25 0.75 25.88
CA MET A 318 -15.66 2.07 25.39
C MET A 318 -15.13 2.37 23.98
N VAL A 319 -13.95 1.86 23.64
CA VAL A 319 -13.25 2.12 22.37
C VAL A 319 -12.58 0.84 21.85
N GLY A 320 -12.13 0.87 20.60
CA GLY A 320 -11.47 -0.27 19.96
C GLY A 320 -10.01 -0.41 20.36
N ALA A 321 -9.37 -1.42 19.75
CA ALA A 321 -8.01 -1.82 20.07
C ALA A 321 -6.97 -0.76 19.66
N LYS A 322 -7.20 0.04 18.61
CA LYS A 322 -6.26 1.10 18.19
C LYS A 322 -6.13 2.14 19.30
N SER A 323 -7.26 2.61 19.84
CA SER A 323 -7.26 3.55 20.96
C SER A 323 -6.64 2.93 22.21
N CYS A 324 -7.00 1.69 22.54
CA CYS A 324 -6.44 1.01 23.71
C CYS A 324 -4.92 0.84 23.63
N ASN A 325 -4.38 0.56 22.44
CA ASN A 325 -2.95 0.48 22.20
C ASN A 325 -2.25 1.84 22.38
N LEU A 326 -2.87 2.95 21.96
CA LEU A 326 -2.33 4.29 22.23
C LEU A 326 -2.25 4.57 23.74
N ARG A 327 -3.29 4.20 24.50
CA ARG A 327 -3.27 4.31 25.96
C ARG A 327 -2.18 3.42 26.56
N PHE A 328 -2.02 2.20 26.08
CA PHE A 328 -1.01 1.25 26.55
C PHE A 328 0.42 1.77 26.38
N LEU A 329 0.72 2.39 25.22
CA LEU A 329 2.05 2.94 24.94
C LEU A 329 2.37 4.18 25.78
N ARG A 330 1.34 4.92 26.22
CA ARG A 330 1.51 6.15 27.01
C ARG A 330 2.17 5.82 28.36
N GLY A 331 3.34 6.43 28.60
CA GLY A 331 4.13 6.20 29.81
C GLY A 331 4.98 4.92 29.80
N ARG A 332 4.92 4.12 28.73
CA ARG A 332 5.77 2.91 28.57
C ARG A 332 6.89 3.08 27.54
N VAL A 333 6.73 4.03 26.62
CA VAL A 333 7.78 4.37 25.66
C VAL A 333 8.69 5.47 26.20
N PRO A 334 9.97 5.51 25.79
CA PRO A 334 10.87 6.60 26.12
C PRO A 334 10.29 7.97 25.74
N THR A 335 10.63 9.00 26.51
CA THR A 335 10.09 10.37 26.35
C THR A 335 10.37 11.02 24.99
N TRP A 336 11.41 10.55 24.29
CA TRP A 336 11.74 11.01 22.94
C TRP A 336 10.82 10.40 21.86
N ILE A 337 10.12 9.29 22.16
CA ILE A 337 9.06 8.74 21.31
C ILE A 337 7.77 9.51 21.59
N LYS A 338 7.44 10.43 20.69
CA LYS A 338 6.21 11.22 20.77
C LYS A 338 5.03 10.40 20.26
N ILE A 339 3.96 10.36 21.04
CA ILE A 339 2.67 9.76 20.66
C ILE A 339 1.70 10.91 20.34
N PRO A 340 0.92 10.84 19.25
CA PRO A 340 -0.06 11.87 18.92
C PRO A 340 -1.06 12.12 20.07
N MET A 341 -1.45 13.38 20.26
CA MET A 341 -2.60 13.70 21.11
C MET A 341 -3.86 13.11 20.49
N SER A 342 -4.69 12.45 21.30
CA SER A 342 -5.86 11.72 20.79
C SER A 342 -7.07 11.88 21.70
N VAL A 343 -8.26 11.81 21.11
CA VAL A 343 -9.55 11.65 21.78
C VAL A 343 -10.37 10.62 21.01
N ALA A 344 -11.43 10.10 21.59
CA ALA A 344 -12.28 9.14 20.89
C ALA A 344 -13.76 9.45 21.09
N ILE A 345 -14.53 9.24 20.03
CA ILE A 345 -15.98 9.05 20.10
C ILE A 345 -16.25 7.59 20.38
N LEU A 346 -17.13 7.32 21.35
CA LEU A 346 -17.32 6.01 21.97
C LEU A 346 -18.16 5.03 21.15
N PHE A 347 -18.05 3.74 21.49
CA PHE A 347 -19.04 2.75 21.08
C PHE A 347 -20.45 3.13 21.56
N GLY A 348 -21.46 2.81 20.74
CA GLY A 348 -22.85 3.17 21.00
C GLY A 348 -23.20 4.63 20.68
N ALA A 349 -22.21 5.50 20.42
CA ALA A 349 -22.47 6.89 20.09
C ALA A 349 -23.23 7.03 18.76
N PHE A 350 -22.86 6.25 17.74
CA PHE A 350 -23.57 6.24 16.46
C PHE A 350 -25.05 5.84 16.63
N GLU A 351 -25.30 4.74 17.32
CA GLU A 351 -26.64 4.22 17.59
C GLU A 351 -27.46 5.23 18.40
N LYS A 352 -26.84 5.89 19.38
CA LYS A 352 -27.49 6.94 20.16
C LYS A 352 -27.87 8.13 19.28
N VAL A 353 -26.94 8.66 18.49
CA VAL A 353 -27.18 9.79 17.58
C VAL A 353 -28.30 9.46 16.58
N LEU A 354 -28.32 8.22 16.07
CA LEU A 354 -29.33 7.76 15.12
C LEU A 354 -30.72 7.65 15.76
N SER A 355 -30.79 7.29 17.05
CA SER A 355 -32.06 7.17 17.80
C SER A 355 -32.69 8.51 18.22
N GLU A 356 -31.96 9.62 18.11
CA GLU A 356 -32.48 10.94 18.50
C GLU A 356 -33.47 11.49 17.48
N ASP A 357 -34.42 12.31 17.94
CA ASP A 357 -35.53 12.82 17.13
C ASP A 357 -35.06 13.54 15.86
N VAL A 358 -33.91 14.24 15.94
CA VAL A 358 -33.28 14.95 14.80
C VAL A 358 -32.87 14.04 13.64
N ASN A 359 -32.77 12.72 13.86
CA ASN A 359 -32.32 11.73 12.88
C ASN A 359 -33.31 10.57 12.71
N LYS A 360 -34.52 10.64 13.29
CA LYS A 360 -35.49 9.53 13.30
C LYS A 360 -35.88 9.05 11.90
N ASP A 361 -36.06 9.97 10.95
CA ASP A 361 -36.37 9.63 9.55
C ASP A 361 -35.22 8.89 8.86
N ILE A 362 -33.99 9.28 9.17
CA ILE A 362 -32.76 8.66 8.65
C ILE A 362 -32.64 7.25 9.21
N ALA A 363 -32.92 7.05 10.51
CA ALA A 363 -32.95 5.74 11.14
C ALA A 363 -33.93 4.78 10.47
N TYR A 364 -35.14 5.27 10.13
CA TYR A 364 -36.15 4.49 9.43
C TYR A 364 -35.66 4.06 8.03
N LYS A 365 -35.08 4.99 7.25
CA LYS A 365 -34.53 4.70 5.92
C LYS A 365 -33.41 3.65 5.98
N ILE A 366 -32.46 3.80 6.91
CA ILE A 366 -31.36 2.84 7.11
C ILE A 366 -31.93 1.45 7.46
N SER A 367 -32.89 1.38 8.39
CA SER A 367 -33.53 0.11 8.77
C SER A 367 -34.20 -0.58 7.58
N SER A 368 -34.91 0.20 6.74
CA SER A 368 -35.54 -0.31 5.52
C SER A 368 -34.52 -0.88 4.54
N PHE A 369 -33.47 -0.13 4.20
CA PHE A 369 -32.41 -0.61 3.32
C PHE A 369 -31.67 -1.81 3.90
N TYR A 370 -31.45 -1.83 5.21
CA TYR A 370 -30.76 -2.95 5.86
C TYR A 370 -31.58 -4.25 5.84
N LYS A 371 -32.92 -4.18 5.88
CA LYS A 371 -33.77 -5.35 5.63
C LYS A 371 -33.55 -5.93 4.23
N CYS A 372 -33.41 -5.08 3.21
CA CYS A 372 -33.08 -5.52 1.85
C CYS A 372 -31.68 -6.16 1.78
N VAL A 373 -30.69 -5.59 2.46
CA VAL A 373 -29.35 -6.18 2.57
C VAL A 373 -29.40 -7.56 3.23
N LYS A 374 -30.18 -7.73 4.31
CA LYS A 374 -30.38 -9.04 4.95
C LYS A 374 -31.07 -10.05 4.03
N SER A 375 -31.93 -9.60 3.12
CA SER A 375 -32.52 -10.45 2.07
C SER A 375 -31.57 -10.77 0.90
N GLY A 376 -30.36 -10.20 0.88
CA GLY A 376 -29.30 -10.50 -0.08
C GLY A 376 -29.00 -9.39 -1.11
N ASP A 377 -29.72 -8.27 -1.09
CA ASP A 377 -29.48 -7.15 -2.01
C ASP A 377 -28.34 -6.25 -1.51
N LEU A 378 -27.11 -6.56 -1.94
CA LEU A 378 -25.91 -5.79 -1.58
C LEU A 378 -25.87 -4.41 -2.22
N SER A 379 -26.66 -4.13 -3.27
CA SER A 379 -26.70 -2.80 -3.91
C SER A 379 -27.17 -1.70 -2.94
N LYS A 380 -27.91 -2.07 -1.90
CA LYS A 380 -28.40 -1.16 -0.86
C LYS A 380 -27.34 -0.74 0.16
N LEU A 381 -26.15 -1.37 0.16
CA LEU A 381 -25.06 -0.94 1.03
C LEU A 381 -24.65 0.51 0.74
N GLN A 382 -24.54 0.88 -0.54
CA GLN A 382 -24.22 2.25 -0.94
C GLN A 382 -25.32 3.23 -0.50
N ALA A 383 -26.59 2.87 -0.65
CA ALA A 383 -27.72 3.68 -0.21
C ALA A 383 -27.71 3.92 1.31
N ILE A 384 -27.31 2.93 2.11
CA ILE A 384 -27.13 3.09 3.56
C ILE A 384 -26.04 4.13 3.86
N GLN A 385 -24.88 4.03 3.21
CA GLN A 385 -23.78 4.96 3.40
C GLN A 385 -24.17 6.40 3.06
N GLU A 386 -24.82 6.61 1.91
CA GLU A 386 -25.33 7.92 1.48
C GLU A 386 -26.35 8.50 2.46
N THR A 387 -27.18 7.63 3.05
CA THR A 387 -28.17 8.02 4.06
C THR A 387 -27.51 8.43 5.39
N ILE A 388 -26.47 7.71 5.84
CA ILE A 388 -25.72 8.05 7.06
C ILE A 388 -25.06 9.42 6.93
N VAL A 389 -24.55 9.77 5.75
CA VAL A 389 -23.93 11.09 5.50
C VAL A 389 -24.92 12.24 5.62
N GLN A 390 -26.24 12.00 5.59
CA GLN A 390 -27.27 13.03 5.79
C GLN A 390 -27.57 13.31 7.27
N MET A 391 -26.96 12.59 8.22
CA MET A 391 -27.22 12.77 9.65
C MET A 391 -26.85 14.16 10.16
N ASN A 392 -27.68 14.65 11.08
CA ASN A 392 -27.47 15.88 11.84
C ASN A 392 -26.72 15.58 13.14
N ALA A 393 -25.79 16.45 13.51
CA ALA A 393 -25.04 16.34 14.75
C ALA A 393 -25.89 16.81 15.94
N PRO A 394 -26.12 15.98 16.97
CA PRO A 394 -26.75 16.43 18.20
C PRO A 394 -25.92 17.52 18.90
N PHE A 395 -26.61 18.49 19.51
CA PHE A 395 -25.95 19.54 20.27
C PHE A 395 -25.10 18.97 21.43
N SER A 396 -25.62 17.94 22.10
CA SER A 396 -24.96 17.23 23.20
C SER A 396 -23.61 16.62 22.79
N LEU A 397 -23.57 15.96 21.62
CA LEU A 397 -22.35 15.37 21.05
C LEU A 397 -21.33 16.47 20.73
N THR A 398 -21.76 17.51 20.02
CA THR A 398 -20.89 18.62 19.59
C THR A 398 -20.26 19.32 20.80
N HIS A 399 -21.07 19.65 21.81
CA HIS A 399 -20.61 20.32 23.02
C HIS A 399 -19.61 19.47 23.82
N GLN A 400 -19.91 18.19 24.01
CA GLN A 400 -19.02 17.29 24.77
C GLN A 400 -17.71 17.04 24.01
N LEU A 401 -17.78 16.81 22.70
CA LEU A 401 -16.58 16.61 21.88
C LEU A 401 -15.69 17.85 21.89
N LYS A 402 -16.27 19.04 21.76
CA LYS A 402 -15.53 20.32 21.88
C LYS A 402 -14.80 20.45 23.21
N SER A 403 -15.47 20.15 24.32
CA SER A 403 -14.88 20.21 25.66
C SER A 403 -13.71 19.23 25.84
N ILE A 404 -13.87 17.99 25.39
CA ILE A 404 -12.84 16.95 25.47
C ILE A 404 -11.65 17.23 24.55
N MET A 405 -11.88 17.73 23.33
CA MET A 405 -10.82 18.13 22.42
C MET A 405 -9.98 19.27 23.00
N LYS A 406 -10.62 20.34 23.48
CA LYS A 406 -9.91 21.49 24.08
C LYS A 406 -9.11 21.11 25.32
N SER A 407 -9.69 20.33 26.24
CA SER A 407 -8.97 19.84 27.44
C SER A 407 -7.82 18.89 27.10
N SER A 408 -7.91 18.16 25.98
CA SER A 408 -6.86 17.28 25.47
C SER A 408 -5.85 17.99 24.55
N ARG A 409 -5.92 19.33 24.45
CA ARG A 409 -5.04 20.17 23.61
C ARG A 409 -5.11 19.83 22.11
N ILE A 410 -6.25 19.33 21.65
CA ILE A 410 -6.51 19.13 20.22
C ILE A 410 -7.35 20.34 19.75
N PRO A 411 -6.98 20.98 18.62
CA PRO A 411 -7.73 22.11 18.09
C PRO A 411 -9.17 21.69 17.75
N TRP A 412 -10.14 22.52 18.12
CA TRP A 412 -11.55 22.28 17.79
C TRP A 412 -11.85 22.79 16.37
N PRO A 413 -12.28 21.94 15.42
CA PRO A 413 -12.52 22.35 14.03
C PRO A 413 -13.46 23.54 13.89
N GLY A 414 -14.51 23.61 14.71
CA GLY A 414 -15.48 24.71 14.63
C GLY A 414 -14.97 26.06 15.14
N ASP A 415 -13.76 26.15 15.72
CA ASP A 415 -13.15 27.45 16.03
C ASP A 415 -12.66 28.14 14.72
N GLU A 416 -12.47 27.39 13.63
CA GLU A 416 -12.11 27.92 12.29
C GLU A 416 -13.34 28.25 11.42
N GLY A 417 -14.55 28.00 11.91
CA GLY A 417 -15.82 28.29 11.22
C GLY A 417 -16.72 27.08 11.01
N ASP A 418 -17.98 27.34 10.66
CA ASP A 418 -19.01 26.30 10.49
C ASP A 418 -18.68 25.31 9.36
N GLU A 419 -18.04 25.78 8.29
CA GLU A 419 -17.62 24.93 7.18
C GLU A 419 -16.62 23.86 7.66
N MET A 420 -15.67 24.24 8.50
CA MET A 420 -14.65 23.33 9.03
C MET A 420 -15.26 22.27 9.97
N TRP A 421 -16.21 22.69 10.80
CA TRP A 421 -17.00 21.75 11.59
C TRP A 421 -17.82 20.80 10.71
N ASN A 422 -18.46 21.31 9.65
CA ASN A 422 -19.23 20.48 8.72
C ASN A 422 -18.36 19.43 8.03
N GLN A 423 -17.12 19.76 7.68
CA GLN A 423 -16.15 18.79 7.16
C GLN A 423 -15.75 17.74 8.21
N ALA A 424 -15.48 18.15 9.45
CA ALA A 424 -15.18 17.22 10.54
C ALA A 424 -16.36 16.30 10.86
N TRP A 425 -17.58 16.82 10.88
CA TRP A 425 -18.79 16.04 11.06
C TRP A 425 -19.02 15.06 9.89
N CYS A 426 -18.77 15.50 8.65
CA CYS A 426 -18.80 14.64 7.48
C CYS A 426 -17.78 13.50 7.60
N ALA A 427 -16.57 13.78 8.08
CA ALA A 427 -15.55 12.76 8.33
C ALA A 427 -16.02 11.72 9.36
N ILE A 428 -16.60 12.14 10.49
CA ILE A 428 -17.17 11.23 11.51
C ILE A 428 -18.26 10.34 10.89
N LYS A 429 -19.20 10.93 10.14
CA LYS A 429 -20.28 10.19 9.46
C LYS A 429 -19.74 9.18 8.46
N LYS A 430 -18.72 9.55 7.68
CA LYS A 430 -18.09 8.63 6.72
C LYS A 430 -17.33 7.50 7.41
N VAL A 431 -16.66 7.76 8.55
CA VAL A 431 -16.09 6.69 9.37
C VAL A 431 -17.20 5.72 9.75
N TRP A 432 -18.29 6.18 10.38
CA TRP A 432 -19.42 5.30 10.73
C TRP A 432 -20.03 4.57 9.53
N ALA A 433 -20.18 5.25 8.39
CA ALA A 433 -20.69 4.66 7.15
C ALA A 433 -19.79 3.52 6.63
N SER A 434 -18.48 3.58 6.88
CA SER A 434 -17.53 2.56 6.44
C SER A 434 -17.82 1.17 7.02
N LYS A 435 -18.63 1.07 8.09
CA LYS A 435 -19.19 -0.20 8.58
C LYS A 435 -19.90 -0.98 7.46
N TRP A 436 -20.57 -0.27 6.55
CA TRP A 436 -21.31 -0.82 5.41
C TRP A 436 -20.53 -0.77 4.09
N ASN A 437 -19.20 -0.61 4.12
CA ASN A 437 -18.38 -0.84 2.93
C ASN A 437 -18.60 -2.28 2.45
N GLU A 438 -18.69 -2.47 1.12
CA GLU A 438 -18.94 -3.79 0.55
C GLU A 438 -17.92 -4.82 1.03
N ARG A 439 -16.62 -4.48 0.98
CA ARG A 439 -15.54 -5.31 1.54
C ARG A 439 -15.73 -5.66 3.02
N ALA A 440 -16.15 -4.69 3.83
CA ALA A 440 -16.30 -4.88 5.27
C ALA A 440 -17.47 -5.82 5.55
N PHE A 441 -18.58 -5.63 4.84
CA PHE A 441 -19.77 -6.47 4.93
C PHE A 441 -19.48 -7.91 4.49
N ILE A 442 -18.81 -8.10 3.34
CA ILE A 442 -18.41 -9.42 2.84
C ILE A 442 -17.48 -10.12 3.83
N SER A 443 -16.45 -9.42 4.30
CA SER A 443 -15.47 -9.97 5.25
C SER A 443 -16.14 -10.41 6.56
N CYS A 444 -17.07 -9.60 7.08
CA CYS A 444 -17.87 -9.96 8.27
C CYS A 444 -18.73 -11.21 8.03
N LYS A 445 -19.41 -11.29 6.87
CA LYS A 445 -20.24 -12.45 6.50
C LYS A 445 -19.42 -13.72 6.40
N LYS A 446 -18.24 -13.64 5.77
CA LYS A 446 -17.26 -14.73 5.65
C LYS A 446 -16.76 -15.22 7.01
N ALA A 447 -16.45 -14.29 7.91
CA ALA A 447 -16.06 -14.59 9.28
C ALA A 447 -17.24 -15.00 10.20
N LYS A 448 -18.46 -15.07 9.67
CA LYS A 448 -19.71 -15.36 10.40
C LYS A 448 -19.92 -14.43 11.60
N LEU A 449 -19.49 -13.17 11.46
CA LEU A 449 -19.74 -12.13 12.44
C LEU A 449 -21.15 -11.59 12.25
N ASP A 450 -21.86 -11.42 13.36
CA ASP A 450 -23.10 -10.66 13.33
C ASP A 450 -22.77 -9.18 13.15
N HIS A 451 -23.08 -8.68 11.96
CA HIS A 451 -22.84 -7.29 11.56
C HIS A 451 -23.56 -6.28 12.47
N GLU A 452 -24.65 -6.67 13.15
CA GLU A 452 -25.33 -5.80 14.11
C GLU A 452 -24.50 -5.57 15.38
N ASN A 453 -23.72 -6.56 15.81
CA ASN A 453 -22.87 -6.48 17.01
C ASN A 453 -21.53 -5.75 16.78
N ILE A 454 -21.27 -5.32 15.55
CA ILE A 454 -20.10 -4.51 15.22
C ILE A 454 -20.38 -3.05 15.59
N CYS A 455 -19.67 -2.56 16.60
CA CYS A 455 -19.77 -1.18 17.06
C CYS A 455 -18.54 -0.41 16.60
N MET A 456 -18.74 0.82 16.14
CA MET A 456 -17.67 1.66 15.62
C MET A 456 -17.45 2.88 16.50
N ALA A 457 -16.30 2.92 17.16
CA ALA A 457 -15.76 4.14 17.75
C ALA A 457 -15.00 4.94 16.68
N VAL A 458 -14.78 6.23 16.95
CA VAL A 458 -13.98 7.10 16.08
C VAL A 458 -12.82 7.65 16.87
N LEU A 459 -11.61 7.21 16.54
CA LEU A 459 -10.37 7.74 17.08
C LEU A 459 -10.00 9.02 16.33
N ILE A 460 -9.85 10.11 17.07
CA ILE A 460 -9.53 11.44 16.53
C ILE A 460 -8.17 11.84 17.08
N HIS A 461 -7.22 12.13 16.20
CA HIS A 461 -5.89 12.56 16.61
C HIS A 461 -5.26 13.51 15.60
N GLU A 462 -4.21 14.22 16.02
CA GLU A 462 -3.44 15.05 15.09
C GLU A 462 -2.65 14.18 14.11
N ILE A 463 -2.61 14.60 12.85
CA ILE A 463 -1.73 14.02 11.84
C ILE A 463 -0.31 14.52 12.07
N ILE A 464 0.67 13.64 11.93
CA ILE A 464 2.08 14.02 11.98
C ILE A 464 2.56 14.26 10.55
N CYS A 465 2.99 15.49 10.26
CA CYS A 465 3.62 15.87 9.00
C CYS A 465 5.02 15.26 8.92
N ALA A 466 5.13 14.09 8.30
CA ALA A 466 6.37 13.34 8.24
C ALA A 466 6.95 13.28 6.84
N ASP A 467 8.28 13.32 6.77
CA ASP A 467 9.02 13.11 5.53
C ASP A 467 9.03 11.63 5.15
N TYR A 468 9.03 10.76 6.16
CA TYR A 468 9.00 9.31 6.02
C TYR A 468 8.03 8.70 7.02
N ALA A 469 7.35 7.65 6.57
CA ALA A 469 6.56 6.77 7.40
C ALA A 469 7.11 5.35 7.29
N PHE A 470 6.97 4.60 8.37
CA PHE A 470 7.49 3.25 8.43
C PHE A 470 6.65 2.33 9.30
N VAL A 471 6.80 1.03 9.05
CA VAL A 471 6.28 -0.04 9.91
C VAL A 471 7.39 -1.00 10.26
N ILE A 472 7.42 -1.41 11.53
CA ILE A 472 8.42 -2.34 12.06
C ILE A 472 7.70 -3.57 12.61
N HIS A 473 8.14 -4.74 12.17
CA HIS A 473 7.82 -6.01 12.79
C HIS A 473 9.03 -6.52 13.59
N THR A 474 8.87 -6.66 14.90
CA THR A 474 9.91 -7.18 15.80
C THR A 474 10.05 -8.70 15.76
N LYS A 475 9.21 -9.38 14.96
CA LYS A 475 9.32 -10.77 14.54
C LYS A 475 9.13 -10.76 13.03
N ASN A 476 10.07 -11.31 12.27
CA ASN A 476 10.00 -11.28 10.81
C ASN A 476 8.68 -11.94 10.33
N PRO A 477 7.81 -11.22 9.61
CA PRO A 477 6.51 -11.74 9.20
C PRO A 477 6.58 -12.79 8.09
N LEU A 478 7.70 -12.84 7.36
CA LEU A 478 7.91 -13.78 6.26
C LEU A 478 8.54 -15.09 6.76
N SER A 479 9.57 -15.00 7.62
CA SER A 479 10.28 -16.19 8.13
C SER A 479 9.79 -16.68 9.49
N GLY A 480 9.00 -15.87 10.22
CA GLY A 480 8.62 -16.13 11.60
C GLY A 480 9.76 -15.96 12.61
N ASN A 481 10.96 -15.58 12.18
CA ASN A 481 12.15 -15.48 13.03
C ASN A 481 12.02 -14.29 14.02
N THR A 482 12.07 -14.59 15.32
CA THR A 482 11.97 -13.61 16.41
C THR A 482 13.26 -12.85 16.67
N ALA A 483 14.41 -13.32 16.16
CA ALA A 483 15.69 -12.61 16.22
C ALA A 483 15.81 -11.51 15.15
N GLN A 484 14.92 -11.50 14.16
CA GLN A 484 14.94 -10.56 13.05
C GLN A 484 13.86 -9.49 13.20
N ILE A 485 14.25 -8.25 12.90
CA ILE A 485 13.38 -7.10 12.72
C ILE A 485 13.18 -6.91 11.22
N HIS A 486 11.93 -6.84 10.77
CA HIS A 486 11.60 -6.47 9.40
C HIS A 486 11.03 -5.06 9.37
N THR A 487 11.50 -4.23 8.45
CA THR A 487 11.11 -2.82 8.36
C THR A 487 10.81 -2.46 6.92
N GLU A 488 9.70 -1.75 6.71
CA GLU A 488 9.37 -1.10 5.45
C GLU A 488 9.23 0.41 5.66
N ILE A 489 9.81 1.19 4.74
CA ILE A 489 9.84 2.66 4.79
C ILE A 489 9.38 3.24 3.46
N VAL A 490 8.57 4.29 3.54
CA VAL A 490 8.06 5.08 2.41
C VAL A 490 8.26 6.56 2.65
N LYS A 491 8.23 7.34 1.56
CA LYS A 491 8.15 8.80 1.63
C LYS A 491 6.72 9.27 1.90
N GLY A 492 6.59 10.36 2.64
CA GLY A 492 5.31 10.96 3.00
C GLY A 492 4.57 10.19 4.11
N LEU A 493 3.24 10.26 4.06
CA LEU A 493 2.36 9.68 5.06
C LEU A 493 2.36 8.14 5.02
N GLY A 494 1.96 7.53 6.13
CA GLY A 494 1.84 6.07 6.24
C GLY A 494 0.86 5.43 5.26
N GLU A 495 -0.08 6.23 4.71
CA GLU A 495 -0.96 5.82 3.61
C GLU A 495 -0.17 5.34 2.39
N THR A 496 1.01 5.92 2.12
CA THR A 496 1.88 5.47 1.02
C THR A 496 2.29 4.00 1.15
N LEU A 497 2.39 3.47 2.37
CA LEU A 497 2.82 2.10 2.63
C LEU A 497 1.65 1.11 2.63
N VAL A 498 0.53 1.48 3.24
CA VAL A 498 -0.60 0.55 3.44
C VAL A 498 -1.63 0.60 2.32
N GLY A 499 -1.65 1.69 1.54
CA GLY A 499 -2.55 1.87 0.40
C GLY A 499 -1.90 1.50 -0.94
N ALA A 500 -2.76 1.40 -1.95
CA ALA A 500 -2.49 0.89 -3.29
C ALA A 500 -1.67 1.83 -4.20
N TYR A 501 -0.58 2.40 -3.69
CA TYR A 501 0.33 3.21 -4.50
C TYR A 501 1.28 2.32 -5.32
N PRO A 502 1.43 2.56 -6.64
CA PRO A 502 2.27 1.74 -7.49
C PRO A 502 3.74 1.83 -7.08
N GLY A 503 4.45 0.70 -7.21
CA GLY A 503 5.85 0.56 -6.77
C GLY A 503 5.94 -0.14 -5.42
N ARG A 504 7.16 -0.23 -4.87
CA ARG A 504 7.44 -0.88 -3.59
C ARG A 504 8.10 0.05 -2.60
N ALA A 505 7.80 -0.16 -1.32
CA ALA A 505 8.51 0.45 -0.22
C ALA A 505 9.97 -0.01 -0.17
N MET A 506 10.83 0.79 0.46
CA MET A 506 12.16 0.30 0.83
C MET A 506 12.00 -0.71 1.96
N SER A 507 12.53 -1.92 1.80
CA SER A 507 12.44 -2.95 2.82
C SER A 507 13.81 -3.50 3.20
N PHE A 508 13.99 -3.77 4.50
CA PHE A 508 15.22 -4.35 5.02
C PHE A 508 14.96 -5.22 6.24
N ILE A 509 15.89 -6.14 6.49
CA ILE A 509 15.91 -7.00 7.67
C ILE A 509 17.13 -6.62 8.52
N THR A 510 16.91 -6.48 9.82
CA THR A 510 17.97 -6.21 10.78
C THR A 510 17.99 -7.30 11.84
N GLN A 511 19.16 -7.83 12.18
CA GLN A 511 19.29 -8.78 13.28
C GLN A 511 19.24 -8.01 14.61
N LYS A 512 18.45 -8.47 15.59
CA LYS A 512 18.39 -7.82 16.92
C LYS A 512 19.74 -7.74 17.61
N ALA A 513 20.62 -8.71 17.34
CA ALA A 513 21.99 -8.73 17.84
C ALA A 513 22.93 -7.70 17.17
N ASN A 514 22.55 -7.16 16.00
CA ASN A 514 23.36 -6.19 15.26
C ASN A 514 22.46 -5.17 14.53
N LEU A 515 22.03 -4.15 15.27
CA LEU A 515 21.13 -3.11 14.75
C LEU A 515 21.79 -2.17 13.73
N ASN A 516 23.12 -2.13 13.67
CA ASN A 516 23.87 -1.21 12.81
C ASN A 516 24.14 -1.76 11.40
N SER A 517 23.72 -3.00 11.11
CA SER A 517 23.97 -3.66 9.83
C SER A 517 22.67 -4.21 9.22
N PRO A 518 21.77 -3.32 8.75
CA PRO A 518 20.56 -3.74 8.05
C PRO A 518 20.89 -4.33 6.68
N ILE A 519 20.20 -5.41 6.32
CA ILE A 519 20.27 -6.04 5.01
C ILE A 519 19.08 -5.55 4.19
N VAL A 520 19.35 -4.77 3.14
CA VAL A 520 18.32 -4.23 2.24
C VAL A 520 17.81 -5.35 1.34
N ASN A 521 16.50 -5.59 1.39
CA ASN A 521 15.81 -6.58 0.56
C ASN A 521 15.19 -5.93 -0.68
N CYS A 522 14.69 -4.70 -0.56
CA CYS A 522 14.06 -3.99 -1.66
C CYS A 522 14.40 -2.50 -1.61
N TYR A 523 14.74 -1.93 -2.77
CA TYR A 523 14.90 -0.49 -2.93
C TYR A 523 13.55 0.17 -3.25
N PRO A 524 13.32 1.40 -2.76
CA PRO A 524 12.05 2.07 -2.96
C PRO A 524 11.83 2.41 -4.44
N SER A 525 10.61 2.21 -4.92
CA SER A 525 10.21 2.49 -6.30
C SER A 525 8.86 3.20 -6.42
N LYS A 526 8.23 3.54 -5.30
CA LYS A 526 7.01 4.35 -5.31
C LYS A 526 7.34 5.77 -5.81
N PRO A 527 6.68 6.26 -6.87
CA PRO A 527 6.99 7.57 -7.46
C PRO A 527 6.40 8.72 -6.66
N ILE A 528 5.41 8.43 -5.80
CA ILE A 528 4.58 9.40 -5.10
C ILE A 528 4.54 9.05 -3.61
N GLY A 529 4.53 10.07 -2.77
CA GLY A 529 4.20 9.94 -1.35
C GLY A 529 3.32 11.12 -0.94
N PRO A 530 2.03 10.92 -0.56
CA PRO A 530 1.21 11.99 -0.02
C PRO A 530 1.87 12.71 1.16
N TYR A 531 1.93 14.05 1.12
CA TYR A 531 2.27 14.90 2.25
C TYR A 531 1.06 15.71 2.70
N SER A 532 0.98 16.03 3.99
CA SER A 532 -0.11 16.83 4.56
C SER A 532 0.45 17.89 5.51
N LYS A 533 -0.25 19.03 5.55
CA LYS A 533 -0.05 20.05 6.59
C LYS A 533 -0.62 19.55 7.92
N GLN A 534 -0.35 20.28 9.01
CA GLN A 534 -0.89 19.93 10.31
C GLN A 534 -2.43 19.95 10.23
N SER A 535 -3.04 18.85 10.63
CA SER A 535 -4.47 18.61 10.51
C SER A 535 -4.91 17.51 11.48
N ILE A 536 -6.20 17.20 11.48
CA ILE A 536 -6.83 16.18 12.31
C ILE A 536 -7.24 15.02 11.43
N ILE A 537 -7.00 13.80 11.92
CA ILE A 537 -7.42 12.56 11.27
C ILE A 537 -8.46 11.84 12.14
N PHE A 538 -9.52 11.37 11.48
CA PHE A 538 -10.61 10.58 12.03
C PHE A 538 -10.44 9.15 11.55
N ARG A 539 -10.30 8.21 12.48
CA ARG A 539 -10.01 6.80 12.18
C ARG A 539 -11.08 5.92 12.76
N SER A 540 -11.47 4.92 11.98
CA SER A 540 -12.19 3.75 12.47
C SER A 540 -11.45 3.10 13.64
N ASP A 541 -12.21 2.69 14.65
CA ASP A 541 -11.72 1.93 15.81
C ASP A 541 -12.83 0.97 16.27
N SER A 542 -13.07 -0.10 15.51
CA SER A 542 -14.19 -1.01 15.76
C SER A 542 -13.85 -2.12 16.76
N ASN A 543 -14.89 -2.74 17.34
CA ASN A 543 -14.73 -3.93 18.18
C ASN A 543 -14.43 -5.22 17.40
N ALA A 544 -14.40 -5.15 16.05
CA ALA A 544 -14.15 -6.29 15.17
C ALA A 544 -12.77 -6.25 14.50
N GLU A 545 -12.03 -5.13 14.55
CA GLU A 545 -10.79 -4.97 13.74
C GLU A 545 -9.65 -5.92 14.10
N ASP A 546 -9.44 -6.19 15.38
CA ASP A 546 -8.28 -6.93 15.91
C ASP A 546 -8.68 -8.25 16.61
N LEU A 547 -9.69 -8.94 16.08
CA LEU A 547 -10.10 -10.26 16.58
C LEU A 547 -9.08 -11.34 16.20
N GLU A 548 -8.76 -12.24 17.13
CA GLU A 548 -7.79 -13.32 16.87
C GLU A 548 -8.31 -14.27 15.78
N GLY A 549 -7.68 -14.27 14.61
CA GLY A 549 -8.13 -15.05 13.45
C GLY A 549 -9.08 -14.32 12.48
N TYR A 550 -9.32 -13.01 12.68
CA TYR A 550 -10.01 -12.14 11.72
C TYR A 550 -9.23 -10.84 11.53
N ALA A 551 -9.00 -10.47 10.27
CA ALA A 551 -8.18 -9.32 9.90
C ALA A 551 -9.06 -8.17 9.45
N GLY A 552 -9.52 -7.32 10.38
CA GLY A 552 -10.31 -6.14 10.00
C GLY A 552 -9.48 -4.96 9.47
N THR A 553 -8.16 -5.10 9.41
CA THR A 553 -7.24 -4.08 8.91
C THR A 553 -7.60 -3.64 7.49
N GLY A 554 -7.77 -2.33 7.32
CA GLY A 554 -8.08 -1.73 6.02
C GLY A 554 -9.51 -1.97 5.52
N LEU A 555 -10.41 -2.56 6.31
CA LEU A 555 -11.82 -2.71 5.93
C LEU A 555 -12.61 -1.41 6.11
N TYR A 556 -12.28 -0.67 7.17
CA TYR A 556 -12.97 0.55 7.58
C TYR A 556 -12.11 1.78 7.31
N ASP A 557 -12.78 2.90 7.03
CA ASP A 557 -12.12 4.05 6.42
C ASP A 557 -11.55 5.02 7.45
N ARG A 558 -10.68 5.90 6.96
CA ARG A 558 -10.10 7.02 7.69
C ARG A 558 -10.19 8.28 6.84
N PHE A 559 -10.36 9.42 7.49
CA PHE A 559 -10.50 10.71 6.83
C PHE A 559 -9.62 11.75 7.51
N VAL A 560 -8.88 12.50 6.70
CA VAL A 560 -8.07 13.63 7.18
C VAL A 560 -8.81 14.92 6.81
N LEU A 561 -8.93 15.83 7.77
CA LEU A 561 -9.50 17.16 7.55
C LEU A 561 -8.59 17.97 6.62
N ASN A 562 -9.13 18.81 5.73
CA ASN A 562 -8.33 19.64 4.81
C ASN A 562 -7.22 18.88 4.07
N LEU A 563 -7.56 17.75 3.43
CA LEU A 563 -6.60 16.93 2.71
C LEU A 563 -6.10 17.63 1.43
N ASN A 564 -5.21 18.61 1.60
CA ASN A 564 -4.41 19.17 0.51
C ASN A 564 -3.15 18.32 0.36
N LEU A 565 -3.28 17.20 -0.34
CA LEU A 565 -2.12 16.38 -0.68
C LEU A 565 -1.21 17.16 -1.62
N THR A 566 0.00 17.41 -1.16
CA THR A 566 1.09 17.73 -2.10
C THR A 566 1.68 16.37 -2.48
N ILE A 567 1.67 16.06 -3.78
CA ILE A 567 2.16 14.79 -4.36
C ILE A 567 3.66 14.87 -4.62
#